data_AF-A0A6P4FND9-F1
#
_entry.id   AF-A0A6P4FND9-F1
#
_cell.length_a   1.000
_cell.length_b   1.000
_cell.length_c   1.000
_cell.angle_alpha   90.00
_cell.angle_beta   90.00
_cell.angle_gamma   90.00
#
_symmetry.space_group_name_H-M   'P 1'
#
loop_
_entity.id
_entity.type
_entity.pdbx_description
1 polymer ?
#
loop_
_entity_poly.entity_id
_entity_poly.type
_entity_poly.pdbx_seq_one_letter_code
_entity_poly.pdbx_strand_id
1 'polypeptide(L)'
;MNLRDGNELVFIESPWSTPCLVLNGYMYNCHSRKSNKQYWRCHNYSKKVHEMRCRSRCVLENGRLKSVTGGLHNHQPHTEKIDKIVQRNKMAAVSTGKKLSRTHSFTQQQLQEQKQEFIDEHQLDSDAATLQLTDHELMHASMMLMHE
;
A
#
# COMPACT_ATOMS: atom_id res chain seq x y z
N MET A 1 -26.36 -12.84 20.32
CA MET A 1 -25.23 -13.77 20.06
C MET A 1 -24.41 -13.16 18.94
N ASN A 2 -23.16 -12.76 19.21
CA ASN A 2 -22.32 -12.09 18.21
C ASN A 2 -21.92 -13.09 17.12
N LEU A 3 -22.44 -12.89 15.91
CA LEU A 3 -21.94 -13.52 14.70
C LEU A 3 -20.47 -13.10 14.58
N ARG A 4 -19.56 -13.99 14.97
CA ARG A 4 -18.14 -13.85 14.62
C ARG A 4 -18.08 -14.03 13.11
N ASP A 5 -18.07 -12.91 12.39
CA ASP A 5 -17.86 -12.85 10.95
C ASP A 5 -16.69 -13.78 10.60
N GLY A 6 -16.97 -14.84 9.82
CA GLY A 6 -16.06 -15.93 9.50
C GLY A 6 -14.90 -15.56 8.57
N ASN A 7 -14.31 -14.39 8.74
CA ASN A 7 -13.18 -13.87 7.99
C ASN A 7 -12.07 -13.46 8.96
N GLU A 8 -11.47 -14.45 9.63
CA GLU A 8 -10.34 -14.20 10.54
C GLU A 8 -9.15 -13.64 9.75
N LEU A 9 -8.74 -12.42 10.11
CA LEU A 9 -7.59 -11.75 9.54
C LEU A 9 -6.36 -12.11 10.35
N VAL A 10 -5.44 -12.84 9.74
CA VAL A 10 -4.16 -13.21 10.37
C VAL A 10 -3.03 -12.53 9.63
N PHE A 11 -2.10 -11.92 10.36
CA PHE A 11 -0.89 -11.35 9.78
C PHE A 11 0.31 -12.23 10.10
N ILE A 12 1.06 -12.58 9.06
CA ILE A 12 2.30 -13.34 9.19
C ILE A 12 3.45 -12.52 8.61
N GLU A 13 4.62 -12.61 9.24
CA GLU A 13 5.84 -12.00 8.72
C GLU A 13 6.46 -12.92 7.66
N SER A 14 6.70 -12.40 6.46
CA SER A 14 7.37 -13.12 5.40
C SER A 14 8.87 -13.32 5.72
N PRO A 15 9.59 -14.21 5.00
CA PRO A 15 11.04 -14.35 5.15
C PRO A 15 11.83 -13.04 4.93
N TRP A 16 11.25 -12.05 4.26
CA TRP A 16 11.86 -10.75 3.98
C TRP A 16 11.37 -9.67 4.95
N SER A 17 10.86 -10.07 6.11
CA SER A 17 10.33 -9.18 7.15
C SER A 17 9.22 -8.23 6.70
N THR A 18 8.48 -8.61 5.66
CA THR A 18 7.31 -7.87 5.19
C THR A 18 6.01 -8.52 5.66
N PRO A 19 5.01 -7.74 6.12
CA PRO A 19 3.75 -8.29 6.57
C PRO A 19 2.95 -8.87 5.40
N CYS A 20 2.45 -10.08 5.59
CA CYS A 20 1.56 -10.77 4.67
C CYS A 20 0.22 -11.02 5.37
N LEU A 21 -0.87 -10.67 4.69
CA LEU A 21 -2.22 -10.92 5.18
C LEU A 21 -2.65 -12.34 4.77
N VAL A 22 -3.18 -13.09 5.72
CA VAL A 22 -3.85 -14.37 5.51
C VAL A 22 -5.33 -14.17 5.74
N LEU A 23 -6.13 -14.56 4.75
CA LEU A 23 -7.58 -14.53 4.80
C LEU A 23 -8.09 -15.82 4.17
N ASN A 24 -8.85 -16.63 4.92
CA ASN A 24 -9.47 -17.87 4.47
C ASN A 24 -8.49 -18.84 3.78
N GLY A 25 -7.28 -18.98 4.35
CA GLY A 25 -6.23 -19.86 3.81
C GLY A 25 -5.48 -19.30 2.59
N TYR A 26 -5.79 -18.09 2.15
CA TYR A 26 -5.09 -17.41 1.05
C TYR A 26 -4.18 -16.31 1.57
N MET A 27 -3.00 -16.22 0.98
CA MET A 27 -2.02 -15.16 1.26
C MET A 27 -2.21 -13.97 0.33
N TYR A 28 -2.07 -12.78 0.90
CA TYR A 28 -2.10 -11.51 0.20
C TYR A 28 -0.87 -10.67 0.54
N ASN A 29 -0.32 -10.01 -0.48
CA ASN A 29 0.77 -9.06 -0.36
C ASN A 29 0.20 -7.64 -0.32
N CYS A 30 0.80 -6.78 0.50
CA CYS A 30 0.42 -5.37 0.57
C CYS A 30 0.76 -4.70 -0.76
N HIS A 31 -0.23 -4.09 -1.41
CA HIS A 31 -0.03 -3.32 -2.63
C HIS A 31 0.16 -1.84 -2.33
N SER A 32 -0.67 -1.27 -1.46
CA SER A 32 -0.56 0.12 -1.04
C SER A 32 -1.28 0.37 0.28
N ARG A 33 -0.90 1.45 0.95
CA ARG A 33 -1.56 1.94 2.17
C ARG A 33 -1.85 3.42 1.95
N LYS A 34 -3.08 3.85 2.20
CA LYS A 34 -3.52 5.24 2.05
C LYS A 34 -4.40 5.59 3.23
N SER A 35 -3.97 6.53 4.06
CA SER A 35 -4.69 6.93 5.28
C SER A 35 -5.03 5.69 6.13
N ASN A 36 -6.32 5.40 6.32
CA ASN A 36 -6.83 4.27 7.07
C ASN A 36 -7.14 3.02 6.22
N LYS A 37 -6.83 3.04 4.92
CA LYS A 37 -7.08 1.95 3.98
C LYS A 37 -5.79 1.23 3.58
N GLN A 38 -5.86 -0.09 3.50
CA GLN A 38 -4.78 -0.95 3.04
C GLN A 38 -5.31 -1.81 1.89
N TYR A 39 -4.65 -1.74 0.74
CA TYR A 39 -5.01 -2.48 -0.46
C TYR A 39 -4.09 -3.68 -0.58
N TRP A 40 -4.68 -4.86 -0.73
CA TRP A 40 -3.98 -6.12 -0.76
C TRP A 40 -4.30 -6.88 -2.04
N ARG A 41 -3.29 -7.54 -2.60
CA ARG A 41 -3.42 -8.39 -3.79
C ARG A 41 -3.03 -9.81 -3.42
N CYS A 42 -3.70 -10.80 -3.99
CA CYS A 42 -3.32 -12.19 -3.77
C CYS A 42 -1.83 -12.42 -4.08
N HIS A 43 -1.18 -13.29 -3.32
CA HIS A 43 0.22 -13.65 -3.52
C HIS A 43 0.50 -14.15 -4.96
N ASN A 44 -0.47 -14.82 -5.58
CA ASN A 44 -0.36 -15.32 -6.96
C ASN A 44 -0.67 -14.26 -8.03
N TYR A 45 -0.87 -12.99 -7.66
CA TYR A 45 -1.04 -11.88 -8.61
C TYR A 45 0.21 -11.68 -9.49
N SER A 46 1.40 -11.97 -8.97
CA SER A 46 2.68 -11.72 -9.65
C SER A 46 3.18 -12.90 -10.48
N LYS A 47 2.33 -13.88 -10.84
CA LYS A 47 2.74 -14.96 -11.75
C LYS A 47 3.22 -14.40 -13.09
N LYS A 48 4.28 -15.01 -13.64
CA LYS A 48 4.90 -14.58 -14.91
C LYS A 48 3.90 -14.63 -16.07
N VAL A 49 3.21 -15.76 -16.23
CA VAL A 49 2.14 -15.93 -17.23
C VAL A 49 0.90 -15.16 -16.78
N HIS A 50 0.49 -14.18 -17.60
CA HIS A 50 -0.55 -13.21 -17.23
C HIS A 50 -1.91 -13.86 -16.99
N GLU A 51 -2.31 -14.82 -17.82
CA GLU A 51 -3.57 -15.56 -17.72
C GLU A 51 -3.68 -16.38 -16.42
N MET A 52 -2.55 -16.81 -15.88
CA MET A 52 -2.48 -17.60 -14.64
C MET A 52 -2.46 -16.72 -13.38
N ARG A 53 -2.43 -15.39 -13.51
CA ARG A 53 -2.42 -14.48 -12.36
C ARG A 53 -3.73 -14.56 -11.61
N CYS A 54 -3.65 -14.63 -10.29
CA CYS A 54 -4.84 -14.49 -9.46
C CYS A 54 -5.26 -13.02 -9.41
N ARG A 55 -6.53 -12.72 -9.66
CA ARG A 55 -7.09 -11.36 -9.65
C ARG A 55 -7.76 -10.97 -8.34
N SER A 56 -7.86 -11.90 -7.38
CA SER A 56 -8.41 -11.66 -6.05
C SER A 56 -7.63 -10.55 -5.32
N ARG A 57 -8.38 -9.61 -4.75
CA ARG A 57 -7.91 -8.44 -4.01
C ARG A 57 -8.78 -8.26 -2.78
N CYS A 58 -8.24 -7.63 -1.75
CA CYS A 58 -9.05 -7.19 -0.62
C CYS A 58 -8.60 -5.84 -0.10
N VAL A 59 -9.51 -5.17 0.60
CA VAL A 59 -9.27 -3.87 1.22
C VAL A 59 -9.53 -4.02 2.71
N LEU A 60 -8.54 -3.59 3.51
CA LEU A 60 -8.75 -3.37 4.94
C LEU A 60 -8.98 -1.88 5.18
N GLU A 61 -9.95 -1.55 6.02
CA GLU A 61 -10.24 -0.20 6.47
C GLU A 61 -10.28 -0.21 8.00
N ASN A 62 -9.52 0.67 8.65
CA ASN A 62 -9.38 0.69 10.12
C ASN A 62 -9.03 -0.69 10.72
N GLY A 63 -8.20 -1.46 10.01
CA GLY A 63 -7.77 -2.81 10.45
C GLY A 63 -8.81 -3.92 10.27
N ARG A 64 -9.98 -3.65 9.67
CA ARG A 64 -11.04 -4.64 9.44
C ARG A 64 -11.24 -4.88 7.95
N LEU A 65 -11.71 -6.07 7.59
CA LEU A 65 -11.98 -6.42 6.20
C LEU A 65 -13.17 -5.60 5.69
N LYS A 66 -12.94 -4.77 4.66
CA LYS A 66 -13.97 -3.91 4.07
C LYS A 66 -14.58 -4.53 2.82
N SER A 67 -13.75 -5.10 1.96
CA SER A 67 -14.22 -5.75 0.73
C SER A 67 -13.20 -6.77 0.20
N VAL A 68 -13.72 -7.75 -0.55
CA VAL A 68 -12.95 -8.67 -1.39
C VAL A 68 -13.47 -8.54 -2.81
N THR A 69 -12.57 -8.32 -3.77
CA THR A 69 -12.90 -8.07 -5.19
C THR A 69 -12.02 -8.90 -6.11
N GLY A 70 -12.34 -8.94 -7.41
CA GLY A 70 -11.52 -9.64 -8.41
C GLY A 70 -11.80 -11.14 -8.56
N GLY A 71 -12.91 -11.62 -8.00
CA GLY A 71 -13.45 -12.96 -8.20
C GLY A 71 -12.80 -14.05 -7.34
N LEU A 72 -13.17 -15.29 -7.63
CA LEU A 72 -12.63 -16.47 -6.96
C LEU A 72 -11.13 -16.66 -7.26
N HIS A 73 -10.43 -17.30 -6.34
CA HIS A 73 -9.05 -17.71 -6.57
C HIS A 73 -8.99 -18.79 -7.67
N ASN A 74 -8.05 -18.66 -8.59
CA ASN A 74 -7.75 -19.63 -9.65
C ASN A 74 -6.59 -20.57 -9.28
N HIS A 75 -6.41 -20.81 -7.98
CA HIS A 75 -5.38 -21.68 -7.44
C HIS A 75 -5.80 -22.20 -6.07
N GLN A 76 -5.13 -23.27 -5.64
CA GLN A 76 -5.34 -23.84 -4.30
C GLN A 76 -4.94 -22.84 -3.19
N PRO A 77 -5.54 -22.94 -2.00
CA PRO A 77 -5.12 -22.19 -0.82
C PRO A 77 -3.63 -22.33 -0.53
N HIS A 78 -3.06 -21.34 0.14
CA HIS A 78 -1.63 -21.28 0.47
C HIS A 78 -1.30 -21.97 1.80
N THR A 79 -2.13 -22.89 2.29
CA THR A 79 -2.06 -23.49 3.63
C THR A 79 -0.65 -23.98 3.99
N GLU A 80 -0.05 -24.83 3.16
CA GLU A 80 1.30 -25.37 3.43
C GLU A 80 2.37 -24.26 3.52
N LYS A 81 2.26 -23.21 2.69
CA LYS A 81 3.19 -22.08 2.72
C LYS A 81 2.97 -21.23 3.98
N ILE A 82 1.72 -21.02 4.37
CA ILE A 82 1.36 -20.31 5.61
C ILE A 82 1.94 -21.04 6.81
N ASP A 83 1.76 -22.36 6.91
CA ASP A 83 2.24 -23.17 8.03
C ASP A 83 3.76 -23.11 8.17
N LYS A 84 4.48 -23.25 7.05
CA LYS A 84 5.94 -23.09 7.01
C LYS A 84 6.39 -21.71 7.51
N ILE A 85 5.66 -20.65 7.15
CA ILE A 85 5.94 -19.29 7.63
C ILE A 85 5.67 -19.16 9.12
N VAL A 86 4.51 -19.63 9.58
CA VAL A 86 4.12 -19.56 10.99
C VAL A 86 5.11 -20.33 11.86
N GLN A 87 5.53 -21.52 11.46
CA GLN A 87 6.50 -22.32 12.20
C GLN A 87 7.85 -21.61 12.32
N ARG A 88 8.36 -21.03 11.22
CA ARG A 88 9.60 -20.22 11.26
C ARG A 88 9.47 -19.04 12.21
N ASN A 89 8.36 -18.30 12.14
CA ASN A 89 8.15 -17.13 12.97
C ASN A 89 8.07 -17.50 14.45
N LYS A 90 7.46 -18.65 14.79
CA LYS A 90 7.46 -19.21 16.14
C LYS A 90 8.89 -19.53 16.63
N MET A 91 9.70 -20.19 15.81
CA MET A 91 11.09 -20.53 16.17
C MET A 91 11.95 -19.26 16.38
N ALA A 92 11.79 -18.25 15.52
CA ALA A 92 12.49 -16.98 15.64
C ALA A 92 12.09 -16.16 16.89
N ALA A 93 10.82 -16.26 17.29
CA ALA A 93 10.34 -15.62 18.52
C ALA A 93 10.95 -16.25 19.79
N VAL A 94 11.25 -17.54 19.75
CA VAL A 94 11.86 -18.27 20.89
C VAL A 94 13.36 -18.01 20.99
N SER A 95 14.07 -17.89 19.86
CA SER A 95 15.52 -17.66 19.84
C SER A 95 15.93 -16.24 20.23
N THR A 96 15.01 -15.29 20.13
CA THR A 96 15.29 -13.86 20.31
C THR A 96 14.25 -13.33 21.28
N GLY A 97 14.62 -13.10 22.55
CA GLY A 97 13.75 -12.50 23.58
C GLY A 97 13.30 -11.06 23.29
N LYS A 98 13.34 -10.61 22.03
CA LYS A 98 12.82 -9.33 21.55
C LYS A 98 11.37 -9.51 21.10
N LYS A 99 10.47 -8.87 21.84
CA LYS A 99 9.07 -8.66 21.47
C LYS A 99 8.96 -8.23 20.00
N LEU A 100 8.21 -9.01 19.22
CA LEU A 100 7.83 -8.76 17.83
C LEU A 100 6.85 -7.59 17.76
N SER A 101 7.37 -6.37 17.82
CA SER A 101 6.62 -5.14 17.55
C SER A 101 7.49 -4.21 16.72
N ARG A 102 7.78 -4.60 15.49
CA ARG A 102 8.48 -3.73 14.51
C ARG A 102 7.53 -3.26 13.40
N THR A 103 6.27 -3.00 13.77
CA THR A 103 5.24 -2.40 12.89
C THR A 103 5.58 -0.95 12.48
N HIS A 104 6.67 -0.35 13.00
CA HIS A 104 6.93 1.09 12.86
C HIS A 104 8.01 1.47 11.83
N SER A 105 8.84 0.53 11.36
CA SER A 105 10.00 0.89 10.51
C SER A 105 9.65 0.99 9.02
N PHE A 106 8.82 0.08 8.51
CA PHE A 106 8.46 0.08 7.08
C PHE A 106 7.56 1.27 6.70
N THR A 107 6.73 1.72 7.66
CA THR A 107 5.88 2.90 7.51
C THR A 107 6.67 4.19 7.37
N GLN A 108 7.86 4.32 7.99
CA GLN A 108 8.61 5.58 7.95
C GLN A 108 9.21 5.85 6.57
N GLN A 109 9.73 4.82 5.90
CA GLN A 109 10.31 4.97 4.57
C GLN A 109 9.23 5.23 3.50
N GLN A 110 8.09 4.54 3.56
CA GLN A 110 6.97 4.75 2.63
C GLN A 110 6.22 6.09 2.85
N LEU A 111 6.14 6.58 4.09
CA LEU A 111 5.59 7.92 4.36
C LEU A 111 6.54 9.03 3.89
N GLN A 112 7.85 8.80 3.90
CA GLN A 112 8.83 9.74 3.34
C GLN A 112 8.70 9.85 1.82
N GLU A 113 8.53 8.73 1.12
CA GLU A 113 8.29 8.71 -0.33
C GLU A 113 6.98 9.46 -0.69
N GLN A 114 5.90 9.23 0.05
CA GLN A 114 4.63 9.96 -0.16
C GLN A 114 4.71 11.45 0.16
N LYS A 115 5.51 11.86 1.17
CA LYS A 115 5.74 13.27 1.45
C LYS A 115 6.57 13.94 0.36
N GLN A 116 7.54 13.23 -0.22
CA GLN A 116 8.36 13.76 -1.31
C GLN A 116 7.53 13.95 -2.59
N GLU A 117 6.68 12.98 -2.96
CA GLU A 117 5.76 13.13 -4.11
C GLU A 117 4.79 14.31 -3.92
N PHE A 118 4.30 14.55 -2.70
CA PHE A 118 3.44 15.70 -2.39
C PHE A 118 4.17 17.05 -2.47
N ILE A 119 5.45 17.10 -2.08
CA ILE A 119 6.27 18.32 -2.19
C ILE A 119 6.56 18.64 -3.65
N ASP A 120 6.92 17.64 -4.47
CA ASP A 120 7.24 17.85 -5.88
C ASP A 120 6.01 18.31 -6.70
N GLU A 121 4.81 17.80 -6.41
CA GLU A 121 3.58 18.25 -7.08
C GLU A 121 3.26 19.72 -6.77
N HIS A 122 3.40 20.14 -5.50
CA HIS A 122 3.09 21.51 -5.08
C HIS A 122 4.14 22.52 -5.54
N GLN A 123 5.37 22.08 -5.82
CA GLN A 123 6.43 22.95 -6.35
C GLN A 123 6.20 23.28 -7.84
N LEU A 124 5.71 22.31 -8.63
CA LEU A 124 5.36 22.51 -10.04
C LEU A 124 4.18 23.49 -10.24
N ASP A 125 3.15 23.42 -9.38
CA ASP A 125 2.03 24.37 -9.43
C ASP A 125 2.44 25.80 -9.01
N SER A 126 3.42 25.93 -8.10
CA SER A 126 3.92 27.23 -7.64
C SER A 126 4.77 27.93 -8.71
N ASP A 127 5.55 27.16 -9.47
CA ASP A 127 6.35 27.67 -10.59
C ASP A 127 5.44 28.08 -11.78
N ALA A 128 4.37 27.32 -12.04
CA ALA A 128 3.38 27.67 -13.07
C ALA A 128 2.63 28.97 -12.75
N ALA A 129 2.24 29.18 -11.48
CA ALA A 129 1.59 30.43 -11.05
C ALA A 129 2.54 31.65 -11.14
N THR A 130 3.84 31.45 -10.89
CA THR A 130 4.85 32.51 -11.00
C THR A 130 5.07 32.95 -12.45
N LEU A 131 5.04 32.03 -13.42
CA LEU A 131 5.15 32.38 -14.85
C LEU A 131 3.95 33.20 -15.37
N GLN A 132 2.74 32.96 -14.86
CA GLN A 132 1.55 33.71 -15.31
C GLN A 132 1.55 35.18 -14.86
N LEU A 133 2.16 35.48 -13.70
CA LEU A 133 2.27 36.85 -13.20
C LEU A 133 3.24 37.70 -14.05
N THR A 134 4.31 37.10 -14.59
CA THR A 134 5.29 37.83 -15.40
C THR A 134 4.74 38.24 -16.78
N ASP A 135 3.87 37.43 -17.38
CA ASP A 135 3.27 37.75 -18.69
C ASP A 135 2.21 38.87 -18.60
N HIS A 136 1.44 38.92 -17.50
CA HIS A 136 0.46 39.99 -17.28
C HIS A 136 1.13 41.36 -17.06
N GLU A 137 2.22 41.40 -16.29
CA GLU A 137 2.99 42.62 -16.03
C GLU A 137 3.69 43.15 -17.30
N LEU A 138 4.21 42.25 -18.16
CA LEU A 138 4.81 42.62 -19.45
C LEU A 138 3.78 43.22 -20.43
N MET A 139 2.55 42.69 -20.47
CA MET A 139 1.48 43.28 -21.28
C MET A 139 1.03 44.64 -20.75
N HIS A 140 1.01 44.84 -19.43
CA HIS A 140 0.65 46.12 -18.81
C HIS A 140 1.72 47.21 -19.02
N ALA A 141 3.00 46.84 -18.98
CA ALA A 141 4.11 47.75 -19.24
C ALA A 141 4.15 48.26 -20.70
N SER A 142 3.73 47.43 -21.67
CA SER A 142 3.72 47.80 -23.09
C SER A 142 2.63 48.81 -23.47
N MET A 143 1.59 49.03 -22.64
CA MET A 143 0.52 49.98 -22.92
C MET A 143 0.75 51.39 -22.34
N MET A 144 1.83 51.61 -21.58
CA MET A 144 2.10 52.88 -20.89
C MET A 144 3.09 53.82 -21.62
N LEU A 145 3.52 53.50 -22.85
CA LEU A 145 4.57 54.25 -23.57
C LEU A 145 4.11 54.92 -24.88
N MET A 146 2.90 55.46 -24.94
CA MET A 146 2.42 56.26 -26.09
C MET A 146 1.79 57.59 -25.64
N HIS A 147 2.59 58.45 -25.02
CA HIS A 147 2.31 59.88 -24.95
C HIS A 147 3.61 60.68 -25.07
N GLU A 148 3.84 61.22 -26.27
CA GLU A 148 4.19 62.63 -26.53
C GLU A 148 3.85 62.96 -27.99
#